data_AF-A0A069PMJ2-F1
#
_entry.id   AF-A0A069PMJ2-F1
#
_cell.length_a   1.000
_cell.length_b   1.000
_cell.length_c   1.000
_cell.angle_alpha   90.00
_cell.angle_beta   90.00
_cell.angle_gamma   90.00
#
_symmetry.space_group_name_H-M   'P 1'
#
loop_
_entity.id
_entity.type
_entity.pdbx_description
1 polymer ?
#
loop_
_entity_poly.entity_id
_entity_poly.type
_entity_poly.pdbx_seq_one_letter_code
_entity_poly.pdbx_strand_id
1 'polypeptide(L)'
;MLVRAAATTYALHEAGDFWALARRTNAAVVAARSSEGVIRSFAAMEACVPKRGDSQLACGYFGAFQYDAVLSNLGALPIPAQVGALRLKAVWGTAVQGRFVHERVFGAASFDGRLRIVQTSPKVMLSILEPLREKLAQACE
;
A
#
# COMPACT_ATOMS: atom_id res chain seq x y z
N MET A 1 13.86 0.06 -11.81
CA MET A 1 12.85 0.31 -10.76
C MET A 1 11.82 -0.82 -10.83
N LEU A 2 11.70 -1.63 -9.77
CA LEU A 2 10.73 -2.73 -9.72
C LEU A 2 9.48 -2.26 -8.98
N VAL A 3 8.39 -2.03 -9.70
CA VAL A 3 7.07 -1.77 -9.10
C VAL A 3 6.43 -3.11 -8.79
N ARG A 4 6.16 -3.40 -7.51
CA ARG A 4 5.43 -4.61 -7.08
C ARG A 4 4.08 -4.16 -6.55
N ALA A 5 3.05 -4.33 -7.36
CA ALA A 5 1.67 -4.08 -6.96
C ALA A 5 0.95 -5.42 -6.80
N ALA A 6 0.17 -5.54 -5.73
CA ALA A 6 -0.71 -6.67 -5.52
C ALA A 6 -1.96 -6.15 -4.82
N ALA A 7 -3.07 -6.82 -5.06
CA ALA A 7 -4.34 -6.52 -4.45
C ALA A 7 -4.98 -7.80 -3.95
N THR A 8 -5.77 -7.65 -2.91
CA THR A 8 -6.43 -8.75 -2.22
C THR A 8 -7.59 -8.18 -1.43
N THR A 9 -8.62 -8.98 -1.22
CA THR A 9 -9.85 -8.61 -0.51
C THR A 9 -10.04 -9.54 0.68
N TYR A 10 -10.54 -9.02 1.79
CA TYR A 10 -10.81 -9.82 2.99
C TYR A 10 -12.21 -9.53 3.52
N ALA A 11 -12.90 -10.58 3.95
CA ALA A 11 -14.10 -10.42 4.74
C ALA A 11 -13.71 -10.09 6.19
N LEU A 12 -14.16 -8.93 6.69
CA LEU A 12 -13.81 -8.44 8.04
C LEU A 12 -14.21 -9.39 9.17
N HIS A 13 -15.21 -10.25 8.96
CA HIS A 13 -15.70 -11.21 9.96
C HIS A 13 -14.84 -12.48 10.09
N GLU A 14 -13.94 -12.73 9.13
CA GLU A 14 -12.97 -13.85 9.18
C GLU A 14 -11.61 -13.41 9.73
N ALA A 15 -11.53 -12.17 10.23
CA ALA A 15 -10.34 -11.67 10.89
C ALA A 15 -10.17 -12.37 12.25
N GLY A 16 -9.45 -13.48 12.27
CA GLY A 16 -8.82 -13.99 13.50
C GLY A 16 -7.87 -12.96 14.13
N ASP A 17 -6.97 -13.39 15.03
CA ASP A 17 -6.02 -12.45 15.64
C ASP A 17 -5.20 -11.66 14.59
N PHE A 18 -4.67 -10.50 15.00
CA PHE A 18 -3.96 -9.55 14.12
C PHE A 18 -2.86 -10.25 13.30
N TRP A 19 -2.07 -11.11 13.92
CA TRP A 19 -0.94 -11.77 13.28
C TRP A 19 -1.38 -12.89 12.34
N ALA A 20 -2.46 -13.59 12.67
CA ALA A 20 -3.08 -14.56 11.78
C ALA A 20 -3.60 -13.87 10.51
N LEU A 21 -4.28 -12.73 10.65
CA LEU A 21 -4.69 -11.90 9.52
C LEU A 21 -3.46 -11.43 8.72
N ALA A 22 -2.43 -10.89 9.35
CA ALA A 22 -1.22 -10.42 8.67
C ALA A 22 -0.51 -11.54 7.88
N ARG A 23 -0.43 -12.75 8.44
CA ARG A 23 0.14 -13.93 7.75
C ARG A 23 -0.70 -14.35 6.55
N ARG A 24 -2.02 -14.49 6.73
CA ARG A 24 -2.94 -14.79 5.61
C ARG A 24 -2.84 -13.73 4.53
N THR A 25 -2.75 -12.46 4.92
CA THR A 25 -2.68 -11.35 3.98
C THR A 25 -1.41 -11.39 3.15
N ASN A 26 -0.26 -11.60 3.81
CA ASN A 26 1.00 -11.77 3.10
C ASN A 26 0.96 -12.98 2.17
N ALA A 27 0.46 -14.13 2.63
CA ALA A 27 0.37 -15.34 1.82
C ALA A 27 -0.48 -15.13 0.55
N ALA A 28 -1.62 -14.44 0.66
CA ALA A 28 -2.51 -14.16 -0.46
C ALA A 28 -1.85 -13.31 -1.56
N VAL A 29 -0.89 -12.45 -1.22
CA VAL A 29 -0.22 -11.56 -2.18
C VAL A 29 1.16 -12.04 -2.63
N VAL A 30 1.69 -13.15 -2.07
CA VAL A 30 3.04 -13.65 -2.40
C VAL A 30 3.21 -13.90 -3.90
N ALA A 31 2.26 -14.60 -4.53
CA ALA A 31 2.33 -14.93 -5.95
C ALA A 31 2.31 -13.66 -6.82
N ALA A 32 1.42 -12.71 -6.51
CA ALA A 32 1.31 -11.43 -7.20
C ALA A 32 2.56 -10.55 -7.05
N ARG A 33 3.31 -10.67 -5.95
CA ARG A 33 4.56 -9.93 -5.70
C ARG A 33 5.79 -10.53 -6.39
N SER A 34 5.69 -11.71 -6.97
CA SER A 34 6.76 -12.31 -7.78
C SER A 34 6.96 -11.53 -9.08
N SER A 35 8.15 -11.62 -9.69
CA SER A 35 8.42 -10.97 -10.98
C SER A 35 7.43 -11.42 -12.05
N GLU A 36 7.11 -12.71 -12.10
CA GLU A 36 6.13 -13.28 -13.03
C GLU A 36 4.71 -12.76 -12.73
N GLY A 37 4.32 -12.72 -11.46
CA GLY A 37 3.03 -12.18 -11.03
C GLY A 37 2.85 -10.73 -11.45
N VAL A 38 3.88 -9.90 -11.27
CA VAL A 38 3.89 -8.50 -11.71
C VAL A 38 3.72 -8.39 -13.23
N ILE A 39 4.52 -9.14 -14.00
CA ILE A 39 4.41 -9.13 -15.48
C ILE A 39 2.99 -9.54 -15.91
N ARG A 40 2.43 -10.57 -15.30
CA ARG A 40 1.07 -11.05 -15.56
C ARG A 40 0.02 -9.98 -15.23
N SER A 41 0.17 -9.29 -14.10
CA SER A 41 -0.73 -8.19 -13.72
C SER A 41 -0.66 -7.02 -14.70
N PHE A 42 0.55 -6.64 -15.16
CA PHE A 42 0.70 -5.61 -16.19
C PHE A 42 0.07 -6.04 -17.52
N ALA A 43 0.30 -7.27 -17.97
CA ALA A 43 -0.31 -7.79 -19.19
C ALA A 43 -1.85 -7.81 -19.13
N ALA A 44 -2.42 -8.23 -17.99
CA ALA A 44 -3.87 -8.18 -17.76
C ALA A 44 -4.41 -6.75 -17.78
N MET A 45 -3.69 -5.82 -17.16
CA MET A 45 -4.04 -4.39 -17.19
C MET A 45 -3.98 -3.82 -18.61
N GLU A 46 -2.96 -4.13 -19.41
CA GLU A 46 -2.86 -3.68 -20.80
C GLU A 46 -3.97 -4.27 -21.70
N ALA A 47 -4.42 -5.49 -21.41
CA ALA A 47 -5.53 -6.12 -22.12
C ALA A 47 -6.88 -5.47 -21.79
N CYS A 48 -7.08 -5.04 -20.53
CA CYS A 48 -8.32 -4.40 -20.09
C CYS A 48 -8.35 -2.88 -20.34
N VAL A 49 -7.19 -2.23 -20.31
CA VAL A 49 -7.02 -0.80 -20.56
C VAL A 49 -6.04 -0.63 -21.73
N PRO A 50 -6.54 -0.67 -22.99
CA PRO A 50 -5.69 -0.56 -24.17
C PRO A 50 -4.97 0.79 -24.19
N LYS A 51 -3.85 0.88 -24.94
CA LYS A 51 -3.05 2.11 -25.05
C LYS A 51 -3.83 3.34 -25.55
N ARG A 52 -4.95 3.12 -26.24
CA ARG A 52 -5.88 4.16 -26.73
C ARG A 52 -7.16 4.27 -25.89
N GLY A 53 -7.21 3.59 -24.75
CA GLY A 53 -8.31 3.69 -23.80
C GLY A 53 -8.34 5.08 -23.17
N ASP A 54 -9.54 5.53 -22.83
CA ASP A 54 -9.74 6.80 -22.15
C ASP A 54 -9.71 6.63 -20.62
N SER A 55 -9.79 7.76 -19.91
CA SER A 55 -9.85 7.78 -18.46
C SER A 55 -11.10 7.08 -17.91
N GLN A 56 -12.21 7.07 -18.64
CA GLN A 56 -13.44 6.42 -18.20
C GLN A 56 -13.28 4.89 -18.14
N LEU A 57 -12.68 4.29 -19.16
CA LEU A 57 -12.37 2.86 -19.19
C LEU A 57 -11.39 2.48 -18.07
N ALA A 58 -10.33 3.28 -17.89
CA ALA A 58 -9.37 3.06 -16.81
C ALA A 58 -10.03 3.17 -15.42
N CYS A 59 -10.84 4.21 -15.19
CA CYS A 59 -11.61 4.37 -13.96
C CYS A 59 -12.59 3.21 -13.74
N GLY A 60 -13.25 2.71 -14.79
CA GLY A 60 -14.14 1.55 -14.71
C GLY A 60 -13.40 0.28 -14.28
N TYR A 61 -12.27 -0.02 -14.93
CA TYR A 61 -11.44 -1.18 -14.59
C TYR A 61 -10.92 -1.12 -13.15
N PHE A 62 -10.29 -0.01 -12.77
CA PHE A 62 -9.75 0.11 -11.42
C PHE A 62 -10.84 0.27 -10.36
N GLY A 63 -11.98 0.87 -10.71
CA GLY A 63 -13.12 1.04 -9.82
C GLY A 63 -13.84 -0.28 -9.52
N ALA A 64 -13.80 -1.24 -10.46
CA ALA A 64 -14.37 -2.58 -10.29
C ALA A 64 -13.71 -3.37 -9.13
N PHE A 65 -12.52 -2.99 -8.71
CA PHE A 65 -11.86 -3.64 -7.59
C PHE A 65 -12.39 -3.21 -6.21
N GLN A 66 -13.14 -2.09 -6.14
CA GLN A 66 -13.80 -1.61 -4.92
C GLN A 66 -12.90 -1.56 -3.66
N TYR A 67 -11.62 -1.18 -3.82
CA TYR A 67 -10.72 -1.08 -2.66
C TYR A 67 -11.09 0.13 -1.77
N ASP A 68 -11.18 -0.09 -0.46
CA ASP A 68 -11.33 0.99 0.53
C ASP A 68 -10.04 1.78 0.77
N ALA A 69 -8.89 1.14 0.54
CA ALA A 69 -7.58 1.72 0.76
C ALA A 69 -6.49 1.11 -0.12
N VAL A 70 -5.45 1.89 -0.39
CA VAL A 70 -4.21 1.45 -1.04
C VAL A 70 -3.04 1.68 -0.11
N LEU A 71 -2.14 0.71 -0.03
CA LEU A 71 -0.88 0.82 0.73
C LEU A 71 0.31 0.73 -0.21
N SER A 72 1.12 1.78 -0.24
CA SER A 72 2.47 1.77 -0.81
C SER A 72 3.48 1.66 0.33
N ASN A 73 4.26 0.58 0.35
CA ASN A 73 5.20 0.28 1.43
C ASN A 73 6.62 0.16 0.86
N LEU A 74 7.53 1.04 1.29
CA LEU A 74 8.94 1.01 0.93
C LEU A 74 9.76 0.00 1.74
N GLY A 75 9.16 -0.61 2.76
CA GLY A 75 9.79 -1.59 3.65
C GLY A 75 10.79 -0.95 4.61
N ALA A 76 11.68 -1.79 5.14
CA ALA A 76 12.85 -1.34 5.89
C ALA A 76 13.89 -0.81 4.91
N LEU A 77 14.13 0.50 4.97
CA LEU A 77 15.04 1.18 4.04
C LEU A 77 16.49 0.84 4.39
N PRO A 78 17.27 0.24 3.46
CA PRO A 78 18.67 -0.10 3.69
C PRO A 78 19.57 1.12 3.43
N ILE A 79 19.27 2.24 4.07
CA ILE A 79 20.03 3.50 3.92
C ILE A 79 20.66 3.90 5.26
N PRO A 80 21.87 4.44 5.26
CA PRO A 80 22.53 4.87 6.49
C PRO A 80 21.83 6.11 7.07
N ALA A 81 21.76 6.19 8.40
CA ALA A 81 21.24 7.37 9.07
C ALA A 81 22.20 8.56 9.06
N GLN A 82 23.47 8.34 8.74
CA GLN A 82 24.51 9.35 8.66
C GLN A 82 25.26 9.23 7.32
N VAL A 83 25.39 10.33 6.59
CA VAL A 83 26.20 10.44 5.37
C VAL A 83 27.14 11.63 5.53
N GLY A 84 28.42 11.36 5.79
CA GLY A 84 29.38 12.41 6.14
C GLY A 84 28.93 13.19 7.38
N ALA A 85 28.75 14.50 7.25
CA ALA A 85 28.22 15.36 8.31
C ALA A 85 26.68 15.41 8.40
N LEU A 86 25.97 14.84 7.43
CA LEU A 86 24.50 14.90 7.37
C LEU A 86 23.85 13.73 8.12
N ARG A 87 22.96 14.06 9.06
CA ARG A 87 22.12 13.08 9.76
C ARG A 87 20.70 13.06 9.19
N LEU A 88 20.30 11.93 8.62
CA LEU A 88 18.93 11.69 8.20
C LEU A 88 18.07 11.36 9.44
N LYS A 89 17.11 12.24 9.76
CA LYS A 89 16.25 12.08 10.96
C LYS A 89 15.03 11.20 10.71
N ALA A 90 14.52 11.20 9.48
CA ALA A 90 13.29 10.51 9.13
C ALA A 90 13.21 10.29 7.62
N VAL A 91 12.53 9.21 7.24
CA VAL A 91 11.96 9.03 5.90
C VAL A 91 10.50 8.70 6.08
N TRP A 92 9.65 9.42 5.36
CA TRP A 92 8.21 9.18 5.33
C TRP A 92 7.88 8.29 4.13
N GLY A 93 6.83 7.48 4.26
CA GLY A 93 6.31 6.73 3.12
C GLY A 93 5.81 7.64 2.00
N THR A 94 5.55 7.05 0.83
CA THR A 94 5.14 7.81 -0.36
C THR A 94 3.80 8.50 -0.15
N ALA A 95 3.76 9.82 -0.31
CA ALA A 95 2.53 10.59 -0.40
C ALA A 95 2.08 10.66 -1.86
N VAL A 96 1.02 9.93 -2.21
CA VAL A 96 0.48 9.91 -3.58
C VAL A 96 -1.01 10.19 -3.54
N GLN A 97 -1.49 10.98 -4.50
CA GLN A 97 -2.91 11.27 -4.58
C GLN A 97 -3.68 10.00 -5.01
N GLY A 98 -4.76 9.69 -4.27
CA GLY A 98 -5.68 8.61 -4.64
C GLY A 98 -6.35 8.87 -5.99
N ARG A 99 -6.76 7.79 -6.65
CA ARG A 99 -7.42 7.80 -7.96
C ARG A 99 -8.94 7.92 -7.82
N PHE A 100 -9.50 7.59 -6.67
CA PHE A 100 -10.95 7.59 -6.43
C PHE A 100 -11.37 8.51 -5.29
N VAL A 101 -12.59 9.04 -5.40
CA VAL A 101 -13.16 10.05 -4.48
C VAL A 101 -13.12 9.62 -3.01
N HIS A 102 -13.26 8.31 -2.75
CA HIS A 102 -13.32 7.74 -1.39
C HIS A 102 -12.13 6.83 -1.06
N GLU A 103 -11.08 6.81 -1.89
CA GLU A 103 -9.89 6.00 -1.66
C GLU A 103 -8.96 6.69 -0.65
N ARG A 104 -8.56 5.95 0.39
CA ARG A 104 -7.46 6.34 1.28
C ARG A 104 -6.17 5.72 0.79
N VAL A 105 -5.13 6.54 0.60
CA VAL A 105 -3.80 6.03 0.27
C VAL A 105 -2.87 6.18 1.47
N PHE A 106 -2.27 5.06 1.85
CA PHE A 106 -1.26 4.97 2.89
C PHE A 106 0.12 4.80 2.26
N GLY A 107 1.06 5.64 2.66
CA GLY A 107 2.48 5.47 2.39
C GLY A 107 3.19 5.02 3.66
N ALA A 108 3.92 3.91 3.61
CA ALA A 108 4.70 3.41 4.75
C ALA A 108 6.20 3.31 4.41
N ALA A 109 7.04 3.63 5.40
CA ALA A 109 8.47 3.38 5.37
C ALA A 109 8.97 3.09 6.79
N SER A 110 9.90 2.14 6.91
CA SER A 110 10.63 1.87 8.13
C SER A 110 12.06 2.35 7.99
N PHE A 111 12.49 3.24 8.87
CA PHE A 111 13.84 3.79 8.89
C PHE A 111 14.29 4.04 10.32
N ASP A 112 15.51 3.59 10.63
CA ASP A 112 16.14 3.70 11.96
C ASP A 112 15.24 3.13 13.08
N GLY A 113 14.75 1.90 12.88
CA GLY A 113 13.86 1.20 13.82
C GLY A 113 12.46 1.79 13.97
N ARG A 114 12.10 2.82 13.19
CA ARG A 114 10.81 3.52 13.31
C ARG A 114 9.99 3.40 12.03
N LEU A 115 8.79 2.83 12.17
CA LEU A 115 7.75 2.85 11.14
C LEU A 115 7.10 4.23 11.09
N ARG A 116 6.99 4.79 9.88
CA ARG A 116 6.27 6.05 9.62
C ARG A 116 5.25 5.81 8.53
N ILE A 117 4.00 6.22 8.80
CA ILE A 117 2.87 6.07 7.89
C ILE A 117 2.30 7.46 7.59
N VAL A 118 2.04 7.72 6.32
CA VAL A 118 1.36 8.92 5.82
C VAL A 118 0.02 8.51 5.24
N GLN A 119 -1.03 9.28 5.50
CA GLN A 119 -2.33 9.12 4.84
C GLN A 119 -2.56 10.30 3.88
N THR A 120 -3.05 9.99 2.69
CA THR A 120 -3.44 10.95 1.66
C THR A 120 -4.78 10.56 1.07
N SER A 121 -5.58 11.53 0.65
CA SER A 121 -6.90 11.29 0.05
C SER A 121 -7.27 12.42 -0.92
N PRO A 122 -8.02 12.15 -2.00
CA PRO A 122 -8.41 13.18 -2.98
C PRO A 122 -9.38 14.23 -2.45
N LYS A 123 -10.15 13.88 -1.40
CA LYS A 123 -10.97 14.80 -0.61
C LYS A 123 -10.54 14.78 0.84
N VAL A 124 -10.94 15.80 1.60
CA VAL A 124 -10.76 15.80 3.06
C VAL A 124 -11.52 14.61 3.64
N MET A 125 -10.79 13.69 4.26
CA MET A 125 -11.33 12.51 4.92
C MET A 125 -10.75 12.46 6.34
N LEU A 126 -11.53 11.96 7.29
CA LEU A 126 -11.03 11.74 8.65
C LEU A 126 -9.80 10.84 8.62
N SER A 127 -8.75 11.28 9.31
CA SER A 127 -7.54 10.49 9.51
C SER A 127 -7.84 9.29 10.39
N ILE A 128 -7.34 8.12 9.99
CA ILE A 128 -7.39 6.90 10.81
C ILE A 128 -5.99 6.51 11.32
N LEU A 129 -4.99 7.40 11.18
CA LEU A 129 -3.61 7.11 11.57
C LEU A 129 -3.46 6.87 13.07
N GLU A 130 -4.21 7.58 13.91
CA GLU A 130 -4.12 7.43 15.36
C GLU A 130 -4.73 6.10 15.84
N PRO A 131 -5.97 5.73 15.44
CA PRO A 131 -6.48 4.37 15.69
C PRO A 131 -5.61 3.26 15.11
N LEU A 132 -5.02 3.47 13.92
CA LEU A 132 -4.10 2.52 13.29
C LEU A 132 -2.84 2.33 14.14
N ARG A 133 -2.25 3.42 14.63
CA ARG A 133 -1.09 3.39 15.52
C ARG A 133 -1.38 2.58 16.78
N GLU A 134 -2.52 2.82 17.43
CA GLU A 134 -2.93 2.09 18.62
C GLU A 134 -3.07 0.59 18.36
N LYS A 135 -3.68 0.20 17.23
CA LYS A 135 -3.82 -1.21 16.85
C LYS A 135 -2.49 -1.89 16.55
N LEU A 136 -1.56 -1.18 15.91
CA LEU A 136 -0.22 -1.69 15.69
C LEU A 136 0.55 -1.84 17.00
N ALA A 137 0.41 -0.90 17.94
CA ALA A 137 1.03 -1.00 19.25
C ALA A 137 0.47 -2.18 20.06
N GLN A 138 -0.85 -2.34 20.11
CA GLN A 138 -1.53 -3.46 20.77
C GLN A 138 -1.11 -4.83 20.22
N ALA A 139 -0.81 -4.92 18.93
CA ALA A 139 -0.33 -6.16 18.32
C ALA A 139 1.12 -6.52 18.68
N CYS A 140 1.89 -5.57 19.22
CA CYS A 140 3.28 -5.76 19.62
C CYS A 140 3.44 -6.11 21.12
N GLU A 141 2.38 -6.00 21.91
CA GLU A 141 2.31 -6.48 23.30
C GLU A 141 2.12 -8.00 23.35
#